data_AF-A0A7Z0KYR6-F1
#
_entry.id   AF-A0A7Z0KYR6-F1
#
_cell.length_a   1.000
_cell.length_b   1.000
_cell.length_c   1.000
_cell.angle_alpha   90.00
_cell.angle_beta   90.00
_cell.angle_gamma   90.00
#
_symmetry.space_group_name_H-M   'P 1'
#
loop_
_entity.id
_entity.type
_entity.pdbx_description
1 polymer ?
#
loop_
_entity_poly.entity_id
_entity_poly.type
_entity_poly.pdbx_seq_one_letter_code
_entity_poly.pdbx_strand_id
1 'polypeptide(L)' 'MSERDYFEVSRTGQIRNWIMSEMLRGGGYAAVVLVGIGLIIGVIYLVGLLLPAESRNTPPPMPFSQLEAPLDGAETRLG' A
#
# COMPACT_ATOMS: atom_id res chain seq x y z
N MET A 1 16.14 54.54 12.39
CA MET A 1 15.50 53.22 12.19
C MET A 1 15.03 53.18 10.76
N SER A 2 15.68 52.38 9.92
CA SER A 2 15.26 52.17 8.53
C SER A 2 14.26 51.02 8.52
N GLU A 3 12.98 51.35 8.69
CA GLU A 3 11.87 50.41 8.50
C GLU A 3 11.85 50.04 7.00
N ARG A 4 12.42 48.89 6.66
CA ARG A 4 12.21 48.31 5.32
C ARG A 4 10.97 47.45 5.43
N ASP A 5 9.91 47.83 4.73
CA ASP A 5 8.71 47.01 4.59
C ASP A 5 9.05 45.75 3.79
N TYR A 6 9.53 44.72 4.50
CA TYR A 6 9.84 43.41 3.94
C TYR A 6 8.57 42.57 3.62
N PHE A 7 7.39 43.12 3.86
CA PHE A 7 6.09 42.45 3.73
C PHE A 7 5.23 43.00 2.59
N GLU A 8 5.84 43.50 1.51
CA GLU A 8 5.11 43.66 0.26
C GLU A 8 4.80 42.27 -0.32
N VAL A 9 3.69 41.69 0.13
CA VAL A 9 3.26 40.38 -0.35
C VAL A 9 2.70 40.55 -1.76
N SER A 10 3.51 40.24 -2.77
CA SER A 10 3.05 40.23 -4.15
C SER A 10 1.89 39.25 -4.32
N ARG A 11 0.94 39.59 -5.21
CA ARG A 11 -0.22 38.73 -5.52
C ARG A 11 0.20 37.31 -5.89
N THR A 12 1.31 37.18 -6.61
CA THR A 12 1.92 35.89 -6.96
C THR A 12 2.41 35.12 -5.73
N GLY A 13 3.00 35.81 -4.74
CA GLY A 13 3.40 35.22 -3.46
C GLY A 13 2.22 34.67 -2.66
N GLN A 14 1.10 35.40 -2.62
CA GLN A 14 -0.12 34.96 -1.94
C GLN A 14 -0.69 33.68 -2.57
N ILE A 15 -0.82 33.66 -3.90
CA ILE A 15 -1.35 32.50 -4.63
C ILE A 15 -0.44 31.29 -4.44
N ARG A 16 0.88 31.47 -4.54
CA ARG A 16 1.82 30.35 -4.37
C ARG A 16 1.79 29.80 -2.95
N ASN A 17 1.67 30.65 -1.94
CA ASN A 17 1.54 30.22 -0.55
C ASN A 17 0.23 29.47 -0.31
N TRP A 18 -0.87 29.95 -0.88
CA TRP A 18 -2.17 29.29 -0.80
C TRP A 18 -2.14 27.89 -1.44
N ILE A 19 -1.61 27.78 -2.66
CA ILE A 19 -1.46 26.48 -3.35
C ILE A 19 -0.55 25.54 -2.57
N MET A 20 0.61 26.02 -2.10
CA MET A 20 1.53 25.22 -1.29
C MET A 20 0.87 24.70 -0.01
N SER A 21 0.12 25.55 0.68
CA SER A 21 -0.64 25.16 1.88
C SER A 21 -1.64 24.06 1.55
N GLU A 22 -2.42 24.21 0.49
CA GLU A 22 -3.43 23.21 0.11
C GLU A 22 -2.81 21.89 -0.35
N MET A 23 -1.71 21.93 -1.10
CA MET A 23 -0.96 20.74 -1.54
C MET A 23 -0.29 20.01 -0.37
N LEU A 24 0.26 20.75 0.60
CA LEU A 24 0.87 20.17 1.80
C LEU A 24 -0.18 19.52 2.70
N ARG A 25 -1.37 20.11 2.82
CA ARG A 25 -2.46 19.50 3.59
C ARG A 25 -2.96 18.25 2.87
N GLY A 26 -3.41 18.37 1.62
CA GLY A 26 -3.93 17.24 0.85
C GLY A 26 -2.91 16.12 0.65
N GLY A 27 -1.72 16.48 0.16
CA GLY A 27 -0.61 15.55 -0.05
C GLY A 27 -0.06 14.98 1.25
N GLY A 28 -0.02 15.76 2.32
CA GLY A 28 0.39 15.29 3.65
C GLY A 28 -0.56 14.23 4.20
N TYR A 29 -1.88 14.45 4.13
CA TYR A 29 -2.86 13.45 4.56
C TYR A 29 -2.76 12.17 3.71
N ALA A 30 -2.64 12.30 2.39
CA ALA A 30 -2.48 11.15 1.51
C ALA A 30 -1.19 10.36 1.82
N ALA A 31 -0.07 11.07 2.05
CA ALA A 31 1.20 10.45 2.39
C ALA A 31 1.13 9.66 3.71
N VAL A 32 0.50 10.23 4.74
CA VAL A 32 0.31 9.55 6.03
C VAL A 32 -0.50 8.27 5.86
N VAL A 33 -1.59 8.30 5.09
CA VAL A 33 -2.42 7.11 4.83
C VAL A 33 -1.64 6.05 4.06
N LEU A 34 -0.97 6.42 2.96
CA LEU A 34 -0.21 5.48 2.15
C LEU A 34 0.96 4.85 2.92
N VAL A 35 1.69 5.66 3.70
CA VAL A 35 2.75 5.16 4.57
C VAL A 35 2.17 4.24 5.64
N GLY A 36 1.05 4.61 6.27
CA GLY A 36 0.37 3.78 7.27
C GLY A 36 -0.04 2.40 6.72
N ILE A 37 -0.66 2.37 5.53
CA ILE A 37 -1.04 1.12 4.85
C ILE A 37 0.21 0.29 4.52
N GLY A 38 1.24 0.92 3.96
CA GLY A 38 2.50 0.25 3.65
C GLY A 38 3.17 -0.35 4.89
N LEU A 39 3.10 0.35 6.02
CA LEU A 39 3.63 -0.11 7.30
C LEU A 39 2.84 -1.32 7.82
N ILE A 40 1.51 -1.28 7.75
CA ILE A 40 0.64 -2.41 8.14
C ILE A 40 0.98 -3.65 7.30
N ILE A 41 1.02 -3.51 5.98
CA ILE A 41 1.35 -4.63 5.07
C ILE A 41 2.77 -5.13 5.32
N GLY A 42 3.72 -4.22 5.52
CA GLY A 42 5.11 -4.55 5.83
C GLY A 42 5.25 -5.32 7.14
N VAL A 43 4.48 -4.95 8.18
CA VAL A 43 4.43 -5.68 9.45
C VAL A 43 3.83 -7.06 9.26
N ILE A 44 2.71 -7.19 8.54
CA ILE A 44 2.11 -8.49 8.24
C ILE A 44 3.10 -9.38 7.48
N TYR A 45 3.82 -8.82 6.50
CA TYR A 45 4.85 -9.53 5.75
C TYR A 45 6.02 -9.96 6.64
N LEU A 46 6.53 -9.08 7.49
CA LEU A 46 7.62 -9.38 8.43
C LEU A 46 7.22 -10.47 9.43
N VAL A 47 6.02 -10.36 10.00
CA VAL A 47 5.46 -11.37 10.91
C VAL A 47 5.25 -12.69 10.16
N GLY A 48 4.75 -12.65 8.92
CA GLY A 48 4.60 -13.84 8.07
C GLY A 48 5.93 -14.49 7.67
N LEU A 49 7.01 -13.72 7.57
CA LEU A 49 8.36 -14.23 7.33
C LEU A 49 8.94 -14.87 8.60
N LEU A 50 8.66 -14.30 9.77
CA LEU A 50 9.02 -14.87 11.07
C LEU A 50 8.16 -16.08 11.47
N LEU A 51 7.02 -16.29 10.81
CA LEU A 51 6.12 -17.41 11.09
C LEU A 51 6.79 -18.74 10.66
N PRO A 52 6.83 -19.78 11.52
CA PRO A 52 7.50 -21.04 11.25
C PRO A 52 7.04 -21.72 9.96
N ALA A 53 7.97 -22.38 9.27
CA ALA A 53 7.74 -23.02 7.96
C ALA A 53 6.61 -24.08 7.96
N GLU A 54 6.30 -24.66 9.12
CA GLU A 54 5.16 -25.56 9.33
C GLU A 54 3.81 -24.86 9.04
N SER A 55 3.57 -23.67 9.59
CA SER A 55 2.33 -22.92 9.33
C SER A 55 2.26 -22.28 7.94
N ARG A 56 3.39 -22.18 7.21
CA ARG A 56 3.44 -21.65 5.84
C ARG A 56 3.10 -22.70 4.78
N ASN A 57 3.41 -23.98 5.04
CA ASN A 57 3.18 -25.09 4.11
C ASN A 57 2.07 -26.05 4.55
N THR A 58 1.45 -25.81 5.72
CA THR A 58 0.27 -26.58 6.12
C THR A 58 -0.79 -26.45 5.03
N PRO A 59 -1.25 -27.55 4.41
CA PRO A 59 -2.31 -27.50 3.42
C PRO A 59 -3.50 -26.79 4.06
N PRO A 60 -4.06 -25.74 3.42
CA PRO A 60 -5.23 -25.08 3.98
C PRO A 60 -6.32 -26.13 4.21
N PRO A 61 -6.98 -26.16 5.38
CA PRO A 61 -8.05 -27.13 5.70
C PRO A 61 -9.33 -26.89 4.86
N MET A 62 -9.24 -26.03 3.85
CA MET A 62 -10.31 -25.66 2.94
C MET A 62 -10.36 -26.68 1.79
N PRO A 63 -11.48 -27.41 1.62
CA PRO A 63 -11.60 -28.53 0.68
C PRO A 63 -11.49 -28.14 -0.82
N PHE A 64 -11.35 -26.85 -1.13
CA PHE A 64 -11.30 -26.33 -2.50
C PHE A 64 -9.92 -25.84 -2.94
N SER A 65 -8.90 -25.88 -2.09
CA SER A 65 -7.56 -25.37 -2.40
C SER A 65 -6.64 -26.38 -3.09
N GLN A 66 -7.10 -27.62 -3.29
CA GLN A 66 -6.40 -28.64 -4.07
C GLN A 66 -7.22 -28.94 -5.34
N LEU A 67 -7.08 -28.11 -6.37
CA LEU A 67 -7.44 -28.53 -7.73
C LEU A 67 -6.33 -29.45 -8.26
N GLU A 68 -6.20 -30.63 -7.65
CA GLU A 68 -5.64 -31.79 -8.35
C GLU A 68 -6.73 -32.20 -9.34
N ALA A 69 -6.72 -31.61 -10.55
CA ALA A 69 -7.62 -32.04 -11.60
C ALA A 69 -7.27 -33.49 -11.95
N PRO A 70 -8.14 -34.49 -11.72
CA PRO A 70 -7.84 -35.83 -12.18
C PRO A 70 -7.86 -35.83 -13.71
N LEU A 71 -6.69 -36.00 -14.32
CA LEU A 71 -6.54 -36.26 -15.76
C LEU A 71 -6.94 -37.70 -16.15
N ASP A 72 -7.65 -38.41 -15.27
CA ASP A 72 -7.93 -39.85 -15.39
C ASP A 72 -9.20 -40.16 -16.24
N GLY A 73 -9.80 -39.15 -16.86
CA GLY A 73 -11.02 -39.29 -17.67
C GLY A 73 -10.81 -39.26 -19.19
N ALA A 74 -9.58 -39.04 -19.68
CA ALA A 74 -9.31 -38.86 -21.10
C ALA A 74 -8.75 -40.09 -21.83
N GLU A 75 -8.16 -41.06 -21.12
CA GLU A 75 -7.52 -42.23 -21.75
C GLU A 75 -8.39 -43.49 -21.84
N THR A 76 -9.50 -43.59 -21.08
CA THR A 76 -10.32 -44.81 -21.02
C THR A 76 -11.43 -44.92 -22.07
N ARG A 77 -11.47 -44.06 -23.09
CA ARG A 77 -12.47 -44.11 -24.20
C ARG A 77 -11.91 -44.39 -25.59
N LEU A 78 -10.67 -44.89 -25.70
CA LEU A 78 -10.03 -45.21 -26.98
C LEU A 78 -9.45 -46.64 -27.09
N GLY A 79 -9.95 -47.58 -26.28
CA GLY A 79 -9.61 -49.01 -26.38
C GLY A 79 -10.85 -49.88 -26.50
#